data_AF-A0A9J6EIW2-F1
#
_entry.id   AF-A0A9J6EIW2-F1
#
_cell.length_a   1.000
_cell.length_b   1.000
_cell.length_c   1.000
_cell.angle_alpha   90.00
_cell.angle_beta   90.00
_cell.angle_gamma   90.00
#
_symmetry.space_group_name_H-M   'P 1'
#
loop_
_entity.id
_entity.type
_entity.pdbx_description
1 polymer ?
#
loop_
_entity_poly.entity_id
_entity_poly.type
_entity_poly.pdbx_seq_one_letter_code
_entity_poly.pdbx_strand_id
1 'polypeptide(L)'
;MTLVLQAFVRQLEELNKTGLRWEYAGAVLKSKVFSICCCADSPARAAMQDMVQFNGHYGCSWCYHPGVNVYGTVKYCFSTPFPDHTDEETL
;
A
#
# COMPACT_ATOMS: atom_id res chain seq x y z
N MET A 1 -3.16 15.50 -15.17
CA MET A 1 -2.11 14.83 -14.38
C MET A 1 -1.92 13.44 -14.96
N THR A 2 -0.83 13.21 -15.69
CA THR A 2 -0.51 11.88 -16.23
C THR A 2 0.14 11.07 -15.12
N LEU A 3 -0.56 10.06 -14.60
CA LEU A 3 0.01 9.14 -13.62
C LEU A 3 1.11 8.34 -14.34
N VAL A 4 2.36 8.42 -13.87
CA VAL A 4 3.51 7.67 -14.44
C VAL A 4 3.20 6.18 -14.60
N LEU A 5 2.37 5.63 -13.70
CA LEU A 5 1.96 4.24 -13.68
C LEU A 5 0.66 3.94 -14.47
N GLN A 6 0.07 4.92 -15.16
CA GLN A 6 -1.22 4.74 -15.83
C GLN A 6 -1.19 3.63 -16.88
N ALA A 7 -0.13 3.55 -17.69
CA ALA A 7 0.03 2.49 -18.68
C ALA A 7 0.15 1.12 -18.00
N PHE A 8 0.90 1.04 -16.91
CA PHE A 8 1.09 -0.18 -16.12
C PHE A 8 -0.23 -0.66 -15.49
N VAL A 9 -1.00 0.25 -14.87
CA VAL A 9 -2.31 -0.06 -14.27
C VAL A 9 -3.28 -0.58 -15.33
N ARG A 10 -3.34 0.06 -16.51
CA ARG A 10 -4.22 -0.40 -17.60
C ARG A 10 -3.87 -1.81 -18.09
N GLN A 11 -2.58 -2.13 -18.22
CA GLN A 11 -2.16 -3.47 -18.63
C GLN A 11 -2.49 -4.53 -17.58
N LEU A 12 -2.30 -4.21 -16.29
CA LEU A 12 -2.69 -5.11 -15.20
C LEU A 12 -4.21 -5.31 -15.11
N GLU A 13 -5.00 -4.26 -15.30
CA GLU A 13 -6.47 -4.36 -15.36
C GLU A 13 -6.91 -5.29 -16.49
N GLU A 14 -6.27 -5.19 -17.66
CA GLU A 14 -6.53 -6.07 -18.78
C GLU A 14 -6.18 -7.52 -18.43
N LEU A 15 -4.98 -7.78 -17.89
CA LEU A 15 -4.57 -9.12 -17.46
C LEU A 15 -5.44 -9.71 -16.34
N ASN A 16 -6.03 -8.88 -15.49
CA ASN A 16 -7.01 -9.32 -14.49
C ASN A 16 -8.32 -9.78 -15.16
N LYS A 17 -8.82 -9.00 -16.13
CA LYS A 17 -10.07 -9.30 -16.84
C LYS A 17 -9.91 -10.50 -17.78
N THR A 18 -8.94 -10.44 -18.68
CA THR A 18 -8.81 -11.38 -19.80
C THR A 18 -7.82 -12.50 -19.54
N GLY A 19 -6.82 -12.30 -18.69
CA GLY A 19 -5.79 -13.30 -18.37
C GLY A 19 -4.74 -13.50 -19.47
N LEU A 20 -3.62 -14.11 -19.11
CA LEU A 20 -2.54 -14.51 -19.99
C LEU A 20 -2.76 -15.95 -20.48
N ARG A 21 -2.65 -16.17 -21.79
CA ARG A 21 -2.58 -17.51 -22.39
C ARG A 21 -1.12 -17.90 -22.61
N TRP A 22 -0.76 -19.11 -22.22
CA TRP A 22 0.60 -19.63 -22.35
C TRP A 22 0.60 -21.15 -22.48
N GLU A 23 1.67 -21.71 -23.03
CA GLU A 23 1.81 -23.16 -23.22
C GLU A 23 2.77 -23.77 -22.21
N TYR A 24 2.40 -24.93 -21.68
CA TYR A 24 3.24 -25.71 -20.78
C TYR A 24 2.95 -27.19 -20.95
N ALA A 25 4.00 -27.99 -21.17
CA ALA A 25 3.91 -29.44 -21.34
C ALA A 25 2.83 -29.88 -22.37
N GLY A 26 2.70 -29.13 -23.47
CA GLY A 26 1.72 -29.40 -24.54
C GLY A 26 0.28 -28.98 -24.22
N ALA A 27 0.02 -28.36 -23.07
CA ALA A 27 -1.28 -27.81 -22.71
C ALA A 27 -1.30 -26.28 -22.83
N VAL A 28 -2.40 -25.74 -23.36
CA VAL A 28 -2.68 -24.30 -23.34
C VAL A 28 -3.35 -23.95 -22.01
N LEU A 29 -2.66 -23.14 -21.20
CA LEU A 29 -3.13 -22.65 -19.91
C LEU A 29 -3.59 -21.20 -20.01
N LYS A 30 -4.52 -20.83 -19.13
CA LYS A 30 -4.99 -19.46 -18.98
C LYS A 30 -4.91 -19.03 -17.52
N SER A 31 -4.05 -18.05 -17.23
CA SER A 31 -3.82 -17.54 -15.87
C SER A 31 -4.27 -16.10 -15.76
N LYS A 32 -5.06 -15.76 -14.73
CA LYS A 32 -5.39 -14.37 -14.40
C LYS A 32 -4.31 -13.78 -13.49
N VAL A 33 -4.01 -12.49 -13.69
CA VAL A 33 -3.00 -11.78 -12.90
C VAL A 33 -3.69 -10.76 -11.99
N PHE A 34 -3.42 -10.85 -10.69
CA PHE A 34 -3.93 -9.90 -9.70
C PHE A 34 -2.74 -9.19 -9.03
N SER A 35 -2.71 -7.86 -9.14
CA SER A 35 -1.72 -7.03 -8.44
C SER A 35 -2.38 -6.41 -7.22
N ILE A 36 -2.07 -6.94 -6.04
CA ILE A 36 -2.73 -6.57 -4.77
C ILE A 36 -1.96 -5.46 -4.05
N CYS A 37 -0.64 -5.41 -4.20
CA CYS A 37 0.22 -4.45 -3.53
C CYS A 37 1.39 -3.99 -4.41
N CYS A 38 2.05 -2.91 -3.98
CA CYS A 38 3.29 -2.44 -4.58
C CYS A 38 4.31 -2.08 -3.48
N CYS A 39 5.59 -2.23 -3.83
CA CYS A 39 6.70 -1.78 -3.00
C CYS A 39 6.90 -0.28 -3.21
N ALA A 40 6.31 0.52 -2.32
CA ALA A 40 6.46 1.97 -2.28
C ALA A 40 6.76 2.40 -0.85
N ASP A 41 7.73 3.32 -0.71
CA ASP A 41 7.99 4.00 0.55
C ASP A 41 6.81 4.91 0.94
N SER A 42 6.82 5.44 2.16
CA SER A 42 5.68 6.22 2.67
C SER A 42 5.35 7.45 1.83
N PRO A 43 6.32 8.28 1.36
CA PRO A 43 6.02 9.41 0.48
C PRO A 43 5.44 9.00 -0.87
N ALA A 44 6.02 8.01 -1.55
CA ALA A 44 5.53 7.58 -2.86
C ALA A 44 4.17 6.90 -2.77
N ARG A 45 3.93 6.10 -1.71
CA ARG A 45 2.62 5.49 -1.42
C ARG A 45 1.53 6.54 -1.27
N ALA A 46 1.81 7.62 -0.53
CA ALA A 46 0.87 8.71 -0.36
C ALA A 46 0.51 9.36 -1.70
N ALA A 47 1.51 9.63 -2.55
CA ALA A 47 1.29 10.18 -3.88
C ALA A 47 0.48 9.24 -4.80
N MET A 48 0.72 7.92 -4.72
CA MET A 48 -0.01 6.92 -5.51
C MET A 48 -1.47 6.77 -5.08
N GLN A 49 -1.77 6.96 -3.80
CA GLN A 49 -3.10 6.79 -3.22
C GLN A 49 -3.90 8.10 -3.16
N ASP A 50 -3.34 9.20 -3.68
CA ASP A 50 -3.89 10.57 -3.51
C ASP A 50 -4.16 10.90 -2.03
N MET A 51 -3.16 10.61 -1.21
CA MET A 51 -3.21 10.71 0.24
C MET A 51 -2.21 11.73 0.76
N VAL A 52 -2.50 12.23 1.96
CA VAL A 52 -1.54 13.01 2.74
C VAL A 52 -0.37 12.11 3.16
N GLN A 53 0.85 12.63 3.07
CA GLN A 53 2.04 11.92 3.52
C GLN A 53 2.00 11.65 5.04
N PHE A 54 2.80 10.68 5.50
CA PHE A 54 2.89 10.25 6.91
C PHE A 54 3.19 11.36 7.92
N ASN A 55 3.66 12.52 7.46
CA ASN A 55 3.96 13.70 8.27
C ASN A 55 2.82 14.73 8.30
N GLY A 56 1.64 14.41 7.76
CA GLY A 56 0.44 15.24 7.83
C GLY A 56 -0.58 14.72 8.85
N HIS A 57 -1.55 15.58 9.18
CA HIS A 57 -2.54 15.31 10.23
C HIS A 57 -3.32 14.01 10.00
N TYR A 58 -3.70 13.70 8.76
CA TYR A 58 -4.37 12.45 8.38
C TYR A 58 -3.48 11.56 7.49
N GLY A 59 -2.18 11.53 7.79
CA GLY A 59 -1.17 10.83 6.99
C GLY A 59 -1.11 9.30 7.15
N CYS A 60 -1.89 8.72 8.06
CA CYS A 60 -1.94 7.26 8.21
C CYS A 60 -2.67 6.62 7.01
N SER A 61 -1.95 5.84 6.19
CA SER A 61 -2.47 5.15 5.00
C SER A 61 -3.41 3.98 5.26
N TRP A 62 -3.71 3.69 6.53
CA TRP A 62 -4.54 2.56 6.94
C TRP A 62 -5.88 2.99 7.51
N CYS A 63 -5.87 3.95 8.43
CA CYS A 63 -7.07 4.34 9.17
C CYS A 63 -7.32 5.84 9.23
N TYR A 64 -6.47 6.68 8.63
CA TYR A 64 -6.55 8.14 8.73
C TYR A 64 -6.66 8.65 10.18
N HIS A 65 -6.04 7.96 11.14
CA HIS A 65 -6.01 8.43 12.53
C HIS A 65 -5.38 9.83 12.61
N PRO A 66 -5.97 10.78 13.36
CA PRO A 66 -5.41 12.11 13.49
C PRO A 66 -4.07 12.08 14.23
N GLY A 67 -3.04 12.61 13.60
CA GLY A 67 -1.72 12.81 14.17
C GLY A 67 -1.60 14.15 14.89
N VAL A 68 -0.77 14.20 15.93
CA VAL A 68 -0.47 15.41 16.70
C VAL A 68 0.95 15.86 16.40
N ASN A 69 1.18 17.16 16.24
CA ASN A 69 2.54 17.69 16.12
C ASN A 69 3.21 17.68 17.50
N VAL A 70 4.26 16.88 17.64
CA VAL A 70 5.06 16.77 18.86
C VAL A 70 6.49 17.14 18.47
N TYR A 71 6.94 18.31 18.93
CA TYR A 71 8.27 18.86 18.64
C TYR A 71 8.63 18.88 17.13
N GLY A 72 7.69 19.29 16.28
CA GLY A 72 7.91 19.38 14.83
C GLY A 72 7.72 18.06 14.07
N THR A 73 7.43 16.97 14.76
CA THR A 73 7.16 15.66 14.15
C THR A 73 5.72 15.24 14.38
N VAL A 74 5.01 14.78 13.34
CA VAL A 74 3.68 14.20 13.51
C VAL A 74 3.79 12.83 14.17
N LYS A 75 3.05 12.63 15.26
CA LYS A 75 2.95 11.38 16.00
C LYS A 75 1.48 10.94 16.06
N TYR A 76 1.22 9.67 15.80
CA TYR A 76 -0.11 9.08 15.89
C TYR A 76 -0.27 8.45 17.27
N CYS A 77 -0.61 9.28 18.25
CA CYS A 77 -0.72 8.85 19.64
C CYS A 77 -2.02 8.06 19.85
N PHE A 78 -1.95 7.03 20.68
CA PHE A 78 -3.12 6.33 21.18
C PHE A 78 -3.76 7.11 22.33
N SER A 79 -5.09 7.02 22.44
CA SER A 79 -5.84 7.62 23.55
C SER A 79 -5.61 6.91 24.88
N THR A 80 -5.17 5.65 24.83
CA THR A 80 -4.87 4.82 25.99
C THR A 80 -3.47 4.23 25.83
N PRO A 81 -2.63 4.23 26.88
CA PRO A 81 -1.35 3.55 26.84
C PRO A 81 -1.58 2.04 26.75
N PHE A 82 -0.87 1.39 25.84
CA PHE A 82 -0.75 -0.06 25.87
C PHE A 82 0.27 -0.45 26.93
N PRO A 83 0.10 -1.61 27.61
CA PRO A 83 1.18 -2.16 28.41
C PRO A 83 2.42 -2.33 27.52
N ASP A 84 3.60 -2.06 28.09
CA ASP A 84 4.85 -2.31 27.39
C ASP A 84 4.92 -3.80 27.02
N HIS A 85 5.35 -4.08 25.78
CA HIS A 85 5.62 -5.45 25.36
C HIS A 85 6.71 -6.03 26.26
N THR A 86 6.47 -7.21 26.79
CA THR A 86 7.51 -7.97 27.48
C THR A 86 8.45 -8.59 26.43
N ASP A 87 9.72 -8.81 26.79
CA ASP A 87 10.70 -9.45 25.89
C ASP A 87 10.22 -10.85 25.43
N GLU A 88 9.33 -11.49 26.22
CA GLU A 88 8.70 -12.77 25.93
C GLU A 88 7.68 -12.72 24.77
N GLU A 89 7.13 -11.55 24.46
CA GLU A 89 6.10 -11.35 23.41
C GLU A 89 6.68 -10.91 22.06
N THR A 90 7.98 -10.58 22.01
CA THR A 90 8.67 -10.05 20.82
C THR A 90 9.53 -11.12 20.10
N LEU A 91 9.57 -12.35 20.64
CA LEU A 91 10.21 -13.53 20.05
C LEU A 91 9.19 -14.44 19.36
#